data_AF-A0A9L0SYC6-F1
#
_entry.id   AF-A0A9L0SYC6-F1
#
_cell.length_a   1.000
_cell.length_b   1.000
_cell.length_c   1.000
_cell.angle_alpha   90.00
_cell.angle_beta   90.00
_cell.angle_gamma   90.00
#
_symmetry.space_group_name_H-M   'P 1'
#
loop_
_entity.id
_entity.type
_entity.pdbx_description
1 polymer ?
#
loop_
_entity_poly.entity_id
_entity_poly.type
_entity_poly.pdbx_seq_one_letter_code
_entity_poly.pdbx_strand_id
1 'polypeptide(L)'
;MQRAGGRFGDPRRCGCVGPRESSGCWTEGLRVPRFKSVNQNQFAVENWTNTKTSYCGMTSKQAMSSNEQERLLCYNGEVLVFRLSKGNFADEGPAEIPVLHVRRMVFDRGTRAFVQKSTGFFSIKEENSHLKIMCCSCVSDFRNGINLPYIVMQCNKKNNVFKYLLLFLHSTNKFEKRLSFKLGHELLDGVRVLNGPLVLWRYDKTFFCISPETHKVITLSVNFSSIEWAGEIANLGMVLLGPRRCSNRKPSKSDYAFQNTKFCVYSLENEEVISDTYIIPPAYSSVVTCVHVYAAEMVNNQLRMSLIVLTQKNQLISFQNGTPKSVCQLPFGDPCAVQLMDSTGGDLLFVVSFRSNDACAVWEKNFQED
;
A
#
# COMPACT_ATOMS: atom_id res chain seq x y z
N MET A 1 -38.96 -50.93 23.00
CA MET A 1 -37.78 -51.80 23.22
C MET A 1 -36.82 -51.53 22.06
N GLN A 2 -35.57 -51.07 22.16
CA GLN A 2 -34.61 -50.81 23.23
C GLN A 2 -33.96 -49.43 23.02
N ARG A 3 -33.39 -48.87 24.10
CA ARG A 3 -32.61 -47.63 24.16
C ARG A 3 -31.10 -47.89 23.99
N ALA A 4 -30.38 -46.77 23.81
CA ALA A 4 -28.96 -46.47 24.08
C ALA A 4 -28.12 -46.32 22.81
N GLY A 5 -27.22 -45.36 22.64
CA GLY A 5 -26.64 -44.34 23.52
C GLY A 5 -25.46 -43.72 22.76
N GLY A 6 -25.15 -42.44 23.02
CA GLY A 6 -24.36 -41.59 22.11
C GLY A 6 -22.84 -41.79 22.08
N ARG A 7 -22.19 -40.97 21.23
CA ARG A 7 -20.97 -40.20 21.55
C ARG A 7 -20.71 -39.16 20.45
N PHE A 8 -20.67 -37.90 20.89
CA PHE A 8 -20.03 -36.79 20.18
C PHE A 8 -18.52 -37.09 20.02
N GLY A 9 -17.98 -36.83 18.82
CA GLY A 9 -16.57 -36.97 18.48
C GLY A 9 -16.02 -35.68 17.87
N ASP A 10 -15.24 -34.98 18.70
CA ASP A 10 -14.28 -33.88 18.51
C ASP A 10 -13.82 -33.47 17.08
N PRO A 11 -13.90 -32.17 16.70
CA PRO A 11 -13.30 -31.63 15.49
C PRO A 11 -11.84 -31.20 15.74
N ARG A 12 -10.91 -32.15 15.76
CA ARG A 12 -9.46 -31.86 15.64
C ARG A 12 -8.74 -32.94 14.84
N ARG A 13 -8.65 -32.74 13.52
CA ARG A 13 -7.54 -33.27 12.70
C ARG A 13 -7.22 -32.30 11.57
N CYS A 14 -6.42 -31.28 11.86
CA CYS A 14 -5.50 -30.72 10.88
C CYS A 14 -4.41 -31.77 10.64
N GLY A 15 -4.46 -32.44 9.49
CA GLY A 15 -3.42 -33.39 9.09
C GLY A 15 -2.33 -32.69 8.30
N CYS A 16 -1.12 -32.61 8.88
CA CYS A 16 0.11 -32.40 8.12
C CYS A 16 0.36 -33.63 7.24
N VAL A 17 0.49 -33.45 5.93
CA VAL A 17 0.87 -34.53 5.00
C VAL A 17 2.17 -34.13 4.30
N GLY A 18 3.23 -34.89 4.58
CA GLY A 18 4.52 -34.82 3.88
C GLY A 18 4.44 -35.43 2.47
N PRO A 19 5.47 -35.23 1.63
CA PRO A 19 5.38 -35.53 0.21
C PRO A 19 5.40 -37.03 -0.04
N ARG A 20 4.45 -37.51 -0.85
CA ARG A 20 4.54 -38.79 -1.56
C ARG A 20 4.70 -38.50 -3.05
N GLU A 21 5.76 -39.04 -3.63
CA GLU A 21 5.95 -39.18 -5.05
C GLU A 21 4.91 -40.16 -5.63
N SER A 22 4.28 -39.77 -6.74
CA SER A 22 3.72 -40.74 -7.69
C SER A 22 3.53 -40.10 -9.05
N SER A 23 4.11 -40.77 -10.04
CA SER A 23 4.04 -40.57 -11.47
C SER A 23 2.62 -40.68 -12.04
N GLY A 24 2.34 -39.96 -13.14
CA GLY A 24 1.11 -40.11 -13.91
C GLY A 24 0.99 -39.09 -15.05
N CYS A 25 0.71 -39.58 -16.25
CA CYS A 25 0.82 -38.91 -17.54
C CYS A 25 -0.50 -38.26 -18.03
N TRP A 26 -0.35 -37.13 -18.73
CA TRP A 26 -1.18 -36.46 -19.76
C TRP A 26 -2.71 -36.29 -19.61
N THR A 27 -3.18 -35.03 -19.72
CA THR A 27 -3.99 -34.55 -20.88
C THR A 27 -4.16 -33.03 -20.85
N GLU A 28 -4.28 -32.44 -22.04
CA GLU A 28 -4.19 -31.01 -22.36
C GLU A 28 -5.24 -30.14 -21.66
N GLY A 29 -4.78 -29.21 -20.83
CA GLY A 29 -5.60 -28.13 -20.25
C GLY A 29 -5.37 -26.82 -20.99
N LEU A 30 -6.47 -26.13 -21.31
CA LEU A 30 -6.50 -24.79 -21.90
C LEU A 30 -5.45 -23.86 -21.24
N ARG A 31 -4.55 -23.30 -22.05
CA ARG A 31 -3.64 -22.24 -21.61
C ARG A 31 -4.45 -21.01 -21.21
N VAL A 32 -4.49 -20.75 -19.91
CA VAL A 32 -4.81 -19.43 -19.37
C VAL A 32 -3.69 -18.47 -19.82
N PRO A 33 -4.00 -17.28 -20.37
CA PRO A 33 -2.97 -16.32 -20.76
C PRO A 33 -2.13 -15.92 -19.55
N ARG A 34 -0.80 -16.09 -19.64
CA ARG A 34 0.15 -15.53 -18.68
C ARG A 34 0.18 -14.01 -18.84
N PHE A 35 -0.42 -13.30 -17.89
CA PHE A 35 -0.23 -11.86 -17.74
C PHE A 35 1.10 -11.59 -17.01
N LYS A 36 1.86 -10.59 -17.48
CA LYS A 36 3.03 -10.09 -16.73
C LYS A 36 2.52 -9.51 -15.42
N SER A 37 3.05 -9.94 -14.28
CA SER A 37 2.66 -9.39 -12.98
C SER A 37 2.98 -7.89 -12.95
N VAL A 38 2.06 -7.10 -12.38
CA VAL A 38 2.34 -5.70 -12.08
C VAL A 38 3.30 -5.71 -10.90
N ASN A 39 4.53 -5.23 -11.10
CA ASN A 39 5.53 -5.11 -10.04
C ASN A 39 4.97 -4.21 -8.92
N GLN A 40 4.42 -4.80 -7.86
CA GLN A 40 3.87 -4.10 -6.70
C GLN A 40 4.52 -4.61 -5.42
N ASN A 41 5.65 -4.00 -5.04
CA ASN A 41 6.15 -4.09 -3.68
C ASN A 41 5.57 -2.92 -2.87
N GLN A 42 4.27 -2.94 -2.60
CA GLN A 42 3.64 -1.93 -1.75
C GLN A 42 3.44 -2.47 -0.34
N PHE A 43 4.42 -2.24 0.53
CA PHE A 43 4.22 -2.37 1.96
C PHE A 43 3.37 -1.18 2.44
N ALA A 44 2.21 -1.52 3.03
CA ALA A 44 1.16 -0.67 3.62
C ALA A 44 0.15 -0.05 2.64
N VAL A 45 -1.06 -0.63 2.63
CA VAL A 45 -2.30 0.06 2.20
C VAL A 45 -2.79 0.88 3.39
N GLU A 46 -2.53 2.19 3.38
CA GLU A 46 -3.11 3.11 4.36
C GLU A 46 -4.53 3.50 3.94
N ASN A 47 -5.57 2.81 4.42
CA ASN A 47 -6.96 3.16 4.10
C ASN A 47 -7.28 4.60 4.57
N TRP A 48 -7.74 5.45 3.66
CA TRP A 48 -8.11 6.86 3.88
C TRP A 48 -9.37 7.05 4.74
N THR A 49 -10.00 5.96 5.17
CA THR A 49 -11.27 5.96 5.89
C THR A 49 -11.07 5.58 7.35
N ASN A 50 -11.23 6.59 8.21
CA ASN A 50 -11.27 6.54 9.67
C ASN A 50 -9.94 6.30 10.40
N THR A 51 -9.64 7.28 11.26
CA THR A 51 -8.59 7.34 12.28
C THR A 51 -8.52 6.09 13.13
N LYS A 52 -7.58 5.20 12.79
CA LYS A 52 -6.70 4.43 13.69
C LYS A 52 -5.85 3.51 12.81
N THR A 53 -4.61 3.92 12.61
CA THR A 53 -3.58 3.16 11.88
C THR A 53 -3.30 1.85 12.61
N SER A 54 -3.58 0.71 11.98
CA SER A 54 -3.01 -0.58 12.37
C SER A 54 -1.62 -0.69 11.73
N TYR A 55 -0.60 -0.33 12.51
CA TYR A 55 0.79 -0.61 12.15
C TYR A 55 1.00 -2.13 12.20
N CYS A 56 1.22 -2.79 11.06
CA CYS A 56 1.92 -4.07 11.05
C CYS A 56 3.44 -3.81 11.15
N GLY A 57 3.84 -3.15 12.23
CA GLY A 57 5.21 -2.91 12.64
C GLY A 57 5.24 -3.08 14.15
N MET A 58 6.10 -3.97 14.65
CA MET A 58 6.29 -4.15 16.09
C MET A 58 6.78 -2.82 16.67
N THR A 59 5.89 -2.03 17.27
CA THR A 59 6.29 -0.92 18.13
C THR A 59 6.72 -1.51 19.47
N SER A 60 8.02 -1.68 19.65
CA SER A 60 8.60 -1.83 20.99
C SER A 60 8.25 -0.57 21.79
N LYS A 61 7.38 -0.68 22.79
CA LYS A 61 7.19 0.36 23.80
C LYS A 61 8.38 0.33 24.77
N GLN A 62 9.54 0.78 24.31
CA GLN A 62 10.55 1.31 25.23
C GLN A 62 10.30 2.82 25.39
N ALA A 63 10.43 3.31 26.61
CA ALA A 63 10.22 4.71 26.95
C ALA A 63 11.23 5.59 26.17
N MET A 64 10.77 6.16 25.05
CA MET A 64 11.55 7.15 24.30
C MET A 64 11.36 8.54 24.89
N SER A 65 12.46 9.29 24.98
CA SER A 65 12.40 10.72 25.28
C SER A 65 11.62 11.46 24.18
N SER A 66 10.92 12.54 24.54
CA SER A 66 9.98 13.26 23.66
C SER A 66 10.59 13.89 22.39
N ASN A 67 11.91 13.79 22.19
CA ASN A 67 12.65 14.43 21.11
C ASN A 67 13.15 13.49 20.00
N GLU A 68 12.97 12.18 20.13
CA GLU A 68 13.48 11.21 19.17
C GLU A 68 12.35 10.52 18.41
N GLN A 69 12.43 10.51 17.08
CA GLN A 69 11.49 9.80 16.22
C GLN A 69 12.21 8.64 15.54
N GLU A 70 11.62 7.46 15.65
CA GLU A 70 12.14 6.23 15.05
C GLU A 70 11.11 5.61 14.09
N ARG A 71 11.58 5.13 12.94
CA ARG A 71 10.79 4.35 11.97
C ARG A 71 11.57 3.14 11.50
N LEU A 72 10.87 2.03 11.30
CA LEU A 72 11.42 0.76 10.85
C LEU A 72 10.91 0.43 9.44
N LEU A 73 11.78 -0.14 8.61
CA LEU A 73 11.43 -0.60 7.27
C LEU A 73 12.20 -1.88 6.93
N CYS A 74 11.49 -2.93 6.52
CA CYS A 74 12.12 -4.14 5.99
C CYS A 74 12.48 -3.92 4.50
N TYR A 75 13.71 -4.24 4.12
CA TYR A 75 14.18 -4.11 2.75
C TYR A 75 15.27 -5.14 2.44
N ASN A 76 15.08 -5.96 1.40
CA ASN A 76 16.04 -6.98 0.94
C ASN A 76 16.59 -7.89 2.07
N GLY A 77 15.71 -8.32 2.98
CA GLY A 77 16.09 -9.19 4.11
C GLY A 77 16.77 -8.47 5.28
N GLU A 78 16.92 -7.15 5.20
CA GLU A 78 17.47 -6.30 6.27
C GLU A 78 16.34 -5.49 6.94
N VAL A 79 16.56 -5.07 8.18
CA VAL A 79 15.70 -4.10 8.88
C VAL A 79 16.44 -2.76 8.92
N LEU A 80 15.85 -1.75 8.30
CA LEU A 80 16.32 -0.37 8.30
C LEU A 80 15.70 0.35 9.50
N VAL A 81 16.54 0.93 10.35
CA VAL A 81 16.12 1.74 11.50
C VAL A 81 16.48 3.19 11.22
N PHE A 82 15.46 4.01 10.94
CA PHE A 82 15.59 5.44 10.74
C PHE A 82 15.37 6.17 12.05
N ARG A 83 16.33 6.97 12.47
CA ARG A 83 16.24 7.78 13.69
C ARG A 83 16.55 9.23 13.39
N LEU A 84 15.62 10.10 13.74
CA LEU A 84 15.82 11.54 13.67
C LEU A 84 16.32 12.03 15.03
N SER A 85 17.53 12.57 15.07
CA SER A 85 18.08 13.27 16.23
C SER A 85 17.94 14.77 16.02
N LYS A 86 17.37 15.45 17.02
CA LYS A 86 17.42 16.91 17.10
C LYS A 86 18.77 17.30 17.67
N GLY A 87 19.50 18.18 16.97
CA GLY A 87 20.53 18.97 17.63
C GLY A 87 19.88 19.84 18.69
N ASN A 88 20.47 19.96 19.87
CA ASN A 88 19.86 20.67 20.99
C ASN A 88 19.53 22.13 20.60
N PHE A 89 18.26 22.52 20.72
CA PHE A 89 17.82 23.92 20.66
C PHE A 89 17.58 24.42 22.08
N ALA A 90 18.65 24.61 22.85
CA ALA A 90 18.62 25.36 24.09
C ALA A 90 19.93 26.13 24.23
N ASP A 91 19.79 27.46 24.28
CA ASP A 91 20.69 28.50 24.78
C ASP A 91 22.20 28.43 24.43
N GLU A 92 22.62 29.48 23.70
CA GLU A 92 24.00 30.00 23.61
C GLU A 92 25.11 29.06 23.07
N GLY A 93 24.79 28.17 22.13
CA GLY A 93 25.77 27.45 21.30
C GLY A 93 25.43 27.49 19.80
N PRO A 94 26.39 27.23 18.88
CA PRO A 94 26.08 27.07 17.47
C PRO A 94 25.08 25.90 17.33
N ALA A 95 23.90 26.19 16.79
CA ALA A 95 22.82 25.21 16.66
C ALA A 95 23.32 23.93 15.95
N GLU A 96 23.32 22.81 16.66
CA GLU A 96 23.72 21.52 16.10
C GLU A 96 22.79 21.17 14.92
N ILE A 97 23.40 20.87 13.77
CA ILE A 97 22.68 20.56 12.54
C ILE A 97 21.89 19.25 12.75
N PRO A 98 20.56 19.24 12.58
CA PRO A 98 19.78 18.02 12.74
C PRO A 98 20.19 16.92 11.75
N VAL A 99 20.17 15.68 12.21
CA VAL A 99 20.64 14.53 11.43
C VAL A 99 19.61 13.42 11.38
N LEU A 100 19.33 12.92 10.18
CA LEU A 100 18.64 11.64 9.99
C LEU A 100 19.67 10.53 9.94
N HIS A 101 19.62 9.60 10.89
CA HIS A 101 20.45 8.41 10.92
C HIS A 101 19.70 7.20 10.33
N VAL A 102 20.44 6.31 9.69
CA VAL A 102 19.95 4.97 9.35
C VAL A 102 20.91 3.91 9.88
N ARG A 103 20.36 2.85 10.47
CA ARG A 103 21.08 1.62 10.78
C ARG A 103 20.50 0.48 9.96
N ARG A 104 21.36 -0.29 9.28
CA ARG A 104 20.97 -1.54 8.62
C ARG A 104 21.22 -2.69 9.58
N MET A 105 20.17 -3.38 9.96
CA MET A 105 20.20 -4.50 10.88
C MET A 105 19.96 -5.80 10.12
N VAL A 106 20.70 -6.85 10.45
CA VAL A 106 20.52 -8.19 9.89
C VAL A 106 20.34 -9.17 11.04
N PHE A 107 19.45 -10.16 10.86
CA PHE A 107 19.29 -11.21 11.86
C PHE A 107 20.46 -12.19 11.78
N ASP A 108 21.25 -12.24 12.84
CA ASP A 108 22.33 -13.19 12.99
C ASP A 108 21.82 -14.45 13.70
N ARG A 109 21.96 -15.61 13.04
CA ARG A 109 21.45 -16.88 13.55
C ARG A 109 22.24 -17.40 14.75
N GLY A 110 23.53 -17.06 14.85
CA GLY A 110 24.40 -17.52 15.93
C GLY A 110 24.04 -16.88 17.27
N THR A 111 23.95 -15.55 17.26
CA THR A 111 23.54 -14.72 18.40
C THR A 111 22.03 -14.68 18.61
N ARG A 112 21.24 -15.14 17.62
CA ARG A 112 19.77 -15.08 17.60
C ARG A 112 19.24 -13.66 17.79
N ALA A 113 19.98 -12.66 17.31
CA ALA A 113 19.66 -11.25 17.49
C ALA A 113 19.88 -10.46 16.19
N PHE A 114 19.27 -9.29 16.11
CA PHE A 114 19.56 -8.33 15.04
C PHE A 114 20.87 -7.60 15.35
N VAL A 115 21.84 -7.74 14.46
CA VAL A 115 23.14 -7.08 14.55
C VAL A 115 23.25 -5.96 13.52
N GLN A 116 23.92 -4.87 13.89
CA GLN A 116 24.13 -3.74 12.99
C GLN A 116 25.18 -4.09 11.94
N LYS A 117 24.77 -4.11 10.67
CA LYS A 117 25.64 -4.35 9.52
C LYS A 117 26.33 -3.07 9.05
N SER A 118 25.61 -1.96 9.02
CA SER A 118 26.16 -0.67 8.59
C SER A 118 25.29 0.50 9.03
N THR A 119 25.82 1.72 8.90
CA THR A 119 25.11 2.95 9.22
C THR A 119 25.29 4.00 8.13
N GLY A 120 24.38 4.96 8.10
CA GLY A 120 24.44 6.13 7.24
C GLY A 120 23.76 7.32 7.92
N PHE A 121 23.97 8.50 7.35
CA PHE A 121 23.34 9.72 7.86
C PHE A 121 23.07 10.74 6.77
N PHE A 122 22.13 11.65 7.04
CA PHE A 122 21.83 12.81 6.22
C PHE A 122 21.70 14.05 7.10
N SER A 123 22.58 15.03 6.85
CA SER A 123 22.56 16.31 7.56
C SER A 123 21.56 17.28 6.94
N ILE A 124 20.64 17.79 7.76
CA ILE A 124 19.59 18.71 7.32
C ILE A 124 20.11 20.13 7.53
N LYS A 125 20.74 20.70 6.50
CA LYS A 125 21.40 22.02 6.54
C LYS A 125 20.46 23.24 6.68
N GLU A 126 19.20 23.00 7.01
CA GLU A 126 18.15 24.01 6.94
C GLU A 126 17.70 24.36 8.34
N GLU A 127 17.61 25.66 8.63
CA GLU A 127 17.06 26.19 9.89
C GLU A 127 15.57 25.84 9.99
N ASN A 128 15.28 24.65 10.49
CA ASN A 128 13.93 24.13 10.68
C ASN A 128 13.67 23.98 12.17
N SER A 129 12.59 24.62 12.62
CA SER A 129 12.16 24.62 14.03
C SER A 129 11.64 23.26 14.50
N HIS A 130 10.99 22.51 13.60
CA HIS A 130 10.46 21.18 13.89
C HIS A 130 10.68 20.25 12.70
N LEU A 131 11.26 19.10 12.98
CA LEU A 131 11.50 18.04 12.02
C LEU A 131 10.68 16.81 12.43
N LYS A 132 10.05 16.17 11.45
CA LYS A 132 9.24 14.97 11.67
C LYS A 132 9.41 13.98 10.52
N ILE A 133 9.58 12.70 10.84
CA ILE A 133 9.47 11.62 9.85
C ILE A 133 7.98 11.32 9.63
N MET A 134 7.49 11.60 8.42
CA MET A 134 6.09 11.35 8.07
C MET A 134 5.85 9.87 7.80
N CYS A 135 6.56 9.32 6.81
CA CYS A 135 6.45 7.91 6.42
C CYS A 135 7.75 7.41 5.77
N CYS A 136 7.90 6.09 5.72
CA CYS A 136 8.96 5.41 4.98
C CYS A 136 8.42 4.08 4.43
N SER A 137 8.78 3.77 3.18
CA SER A 137 8.48 2.49 2.53
C SER A 137 9.45 2.31 1.36
N CYS A 138 9.11 1.51 0.36
CA CYS A 138 9.89 1.36 -0.87
C CYS A 138 9.07 1.78 -2.09
N VAL A 139 9.74 2.34 -3.09
CA VAL A 139 9.14 2.70 -4.39
C VAL A 139 10.15 2.47 -5.51
N SER A 140 9.64 2.18 -6.71
CA SER A 140 10.46 2.09 -7.90
C SER A 140 10.82 3.49 -8.43
N ASP A 141 12.11 3.73 -8.67
CA ASP A 141 12.59 4.96 -9.31
C ASP A 141 12.37 4.89 -10.84
N PHE A 142 11.71 5.89 -11.43
CA PHE A 142 11.43 5.91 -12.87
C PHE A 142 12.70 5.89 -13.74
N ARG A 143 13.84 6.34 -13.19
CA ARG A 143 15.09 6.44 -13.95
C ARG A 143 15.65 5.08 -14.35
N ASN A 144 15.45 4.07 -13.51
CA ASN A 144 16.11 2.76 -13.64
C ASN A 144 15.24 1.57 -13.22
N GLY A 145 14.02 1.81 -12.73
CA GLY A 145 13.10 0.78 -12.22
C GLY A 145 13.54 0.14 -10.91
N ILE A 146 14.62 0.63 -10.27
CA ILE A 146 15.13 0.04 -9.02
C ILE A 146 14.20 0.42 -7.88
N ASN A 147 13.77 -0.58 -7.12
CA ASN A 147 13.00 -0.38 -5.90
C ASN A 147 13.94 0.08 -4.76
N LEU A 148 13.76 1.32 -4.31
CA LEU A 148 14.59 1.95 -3.28
C LEU A 148 13.76 2.29 -2.04
N PRO A 149 14.32 2.15 -0.83
CA PRO A 149 13.73 2.71 0.37
C PRO A 149 13.65 4.23 0.26
N TYR A 150 12.53 4.80 0.69
CA TYR A 150 12.34 6.24 0.78
C TYR A 150 11.93 6.68 2.17
N ILE A 151 12.20 7.95 2.49
CA ILE A 151 11.65 8.63 3.66
C ILE A 151 11.06 9.96 3.22
N VAL A 152 9.82 10.25 3.66
CA VAL A 152 9.24 11.58 3.60
C VAL A 152 9.44 12.25 4.94
N MET A 153 10.11 13.39 4.93
CA MET A 153 10.31 14.23 6.10
C MET A 153 9.59 15.56 5.94
N GLN A 154 9.05 16.03 7.05
CA GLN A 154 8.53 17.37 7.21
C GLN A 154 9.59 18.24 7.90
N CYS A 155 9.73 19.45 7.40
CA CYS A 155 10.65 20.49 7.81
C CYS A 155 9.85 21.77 8.02
N ASN A 156 9.55 22.12 9.27
CA ASN A 156 8.75 23.31 9.58
C ASN A 156 9.62 24.56 9.61
N LYS A 157 9.30 25.50 8.72
CA LYS A 157 9.88 26.84 8.73
C LYS A 157 9.01 27.77 9.58
N LYS A 158 9.62 28.78 10.20
CA LYS A 158 8.89 29.92 10.78
C LYS A 158 7.98 30.53 9.69
N ASN A 159 6.76 30.93 10.05
CA ASN A 159 5.71 31.54 9.20
C ASN A 159 4.71 30.59 8.50
N ASN A 160 4.32 29.46 9.10
CA ASN A 160 3.29 28.54 8.57
C ASN A 160 3.56 28.01 7.15
N VAL A 161 4.83 27.98 6.73
CA VAL A 161 5.26 27.33 5.49
C VAL A 161 5.90 26.01 5.83
N PHE A 162 5.27 24.93 5.39
CA PHE A 162 5.71 23.57 5.63
C PHE A 162 6.56 23.11 4.46
N LYS A 163 7.81 22.73 4.72
CA LYS A 163 8.69 22.16 3.70
C LYS A 163 8.70 20.64 3.84
N TYR A 164 8.74 19.95 2.72
CA TYR A 164 8.78 18.50 2.67
C TYR A 164 9.95 18.04 1.82
N LEU A 165 10.61 16.98 2.27
CA LEU A 165 11.73 16.33 1.61
C LEU A 165 11.40 14.86 1.39
N LEU A 166 11.53 14.39 0.15
CA LEU A 166 11.57 12.97 -0.16
C LEU A 166 13.03 12.56 -0.37
N LEU A 167 13.51 11.63 0.45
CA LEU A 167 14.86 11.08 0.37
C LEU A 167 14.81 9.63 -0.08
N PHE A 168 15.72 9.24 -0.97
CA PHE A 168 16.02 7.85 -1.25
C PHE A 168 17.24 7.39 -0.46
N LEU A 169 17.21 6.16 0.02
CA LEU A 169 18.36 5.50 0.63
C LEU A 169 18.96 4.49 -0.36
N HIS A 170 20.21 4.72 -0.75
CA HIS A 170 20.94 3.80 -1.60
C HIS A 170 21.56 2.65 -0.80
N SER A 171 21.95 1.57 -1.49
CA SER A 171 22.67 0.43 -0.91
C SER A 171 24.00 0.85 -0.26
N THR A 172 24.60 1.96 -0.72
CA THR A 172 25.82 2.58 -0.16
C THR A 172 25.59 3.34 1.15
N ASN A 173 24.39 3.27 1.73
CA ASN A 173 23.96 4.06 2.90
C ASN A 173 23.96 5.58 2.69
N LYS A 174 24.04 6.02 1.44
CA LYS A 174 23.94 7.43 1.08
C LYS A 174 22.49 7.80 0.81
N PHE A 175 22.10 8.95 1.32
CA PHE A 175 20.82 9.55 1.02
C PHE A 175 20.90 10.43 -0.22
N GLU A 176 19.92 10.30 -1.10
CA GLU A 176 19.70 11.19 -2.23
C GLU A 176 18.43 12.00 -1.99
N LYS A 177 18.51 13.32 -2.06
CA LYS A 177 17.32 14.18 -2.02
C LYS A 177 16.61 14.11 -3.37
N ARG A 178 15.51 13.37 -3.42
CA ARG A 178 14.78 13.13 -4.67
C ARG A 178 13.77 14.22 -5.01
N LEU A 179 13.08 14.76 -4.00
CA LEU A 179 12.11 15.84 -4.16
C LEU A 179 12.14 16.78 -2.94
N SER A 180 11.89 18.07 -3.19
CA SER A 180 11.72 19.08 -2.15
C SER A 180 10.61 20.04 -2.57
N PHE A 181 9.63 20.27 -1.72
CA PHE A 181 8.52 21.18 -1.99
C PHE A 181 8.03 21.89 -0.73
N LYS A 182 7.24 22.95 -0.91
CA LYS A 182 6.69 23.77 0.18
C LYS A 182 5.18 23.89 0.02
N LEU A 183 4.46 23.85 1.14
CA LEU A 183 3.02 24.02 1.19
C LEU A 183 2.66 25.08 2.24
N GLY A 184 1.56 25.80 2.00
CA GLY A 184 0.94 26.71 2.98
C GLY A 184 0.06 26.01 4.00
N HIS A 185 0.03 24.68 3.99
CA HIS A 185 -0.72 23.85 4.93
C HIS A 185 0.09 22.62 5.32
N GLU A 186 -0.25 22.04 6.47
CA GLU A 186 0.37 20.84 6.96
C GLU A 186 -0.18 19.59 6.24
N LEU A 187 0.71 18.72 5.77
CA LEU A 187 0.37 17.34 5.43
C LEU A 187 0.06 16.58 6.71
N LEU A 188 -1.21 16.24 6.90
CA LEU A 188 -1.66 15.33 7.95
C LEU A 188 -1.38 13.88 7.56
N ASP A 189 -1.69 12.95 8.46
CA ASP A 189 -1.60 11.51 8.19
C ASP A 189 -2.46 11.16 6.96
N GLY A 190 -1.85 10.50 5.96
CA GLY A 190 -2.44 10.30 4.63
C GLY A 190 -1.54 10.67 3.45
N VAL A 191 -0.22 10.78 3.64
CA VAL A 191 0.71 10.97 2.52
C VAL A 191 1.10 9.61 1.97
N ARG A 192 0.77 9.35 0.70
CA ARG A 192 1.21 8.15 -0.03
C ARG A 192 2.30 8.54 -1.03
N VAL A 193 3.30 7.69 -1.17
CA VAL A 193 4.30 7.80 -2.25
C VAL A 193 4.11 6.61 -3.19
N LEU A 194 3.85 6.88 -4.46
CA LEU A 194 3.68 5.89 -5.53
C LEU A 194 4.99 5.70 -6.28
N ASN A 195 5.05 4.79 -7.26
CA ASN A 195 6.23 4.65 -8.14
C ASN A 195 6.52 5.96 -8.90
N GLY A 196 7.75 6.13 -9.39
CA GLY A 196 8.14 7.34 -10.12
C GLY A 196 8.60 8.53 -9.26
N PRO A 197 9.03 8.31 -8.03
CA PRO A 197 8.18 8.51 -6.88
C PRO A 197 7.21 9.71 -6.94
N LEU A 198 5.91 9.45 -7.02
CA LEU A 198 4.87 10.48 -6.94
C LEU A 198 4.31 10.62 -5.52
N VAL A 199 4.39 11.82 -4.94
CA VAL A 199 3.81 12.11 -3.62
C VAL A 199 2.35 12.52 -3.81
N LEU A 200 1.44 11.78 -3.19
CA LEU A 200 -0.01 11.95 -3.25
C LEU A 200 -0.55 12.21 -1.84
N TRP A 201 -1.36 13.25 -1.68
CA TRP A 201 -2.01 13.59 -0.43
C TRP A 201 -3.38 14.19 -0.66
N ARG A 202 -4.10 14.45 0.42
CA ARG A 202 -5.41 15.09 0.41
C ARG A 202 -5.39 16.26 1.36
N TYR A 203 -5.97 17.36 0.92
CA TYR A 203 -6.18 18.53 1.73
C TYR A 203 -7.55 19.13 1.37
N ASP A 204 -8.29 19.55 2.40
CA ASP A 204 -9.69 20.02 2.27
C ASP A 204 -10.49 19.23 1.23
N LYS A 205 -10.63 17.91 1.49
CA LYS A 205 -11.39 16.96 0.67
C LYS A 205 -10.85 16.69 -0.74
N THR A 206 -9.89 17.45 -1.23
CA THR A 206 -9.33 17.40 -2.57
C THR A 206 -7.98 16.67 -2.57
N PHE A 207 -7.69 15.93 -3.63
CA PHE A 207 -6.42 15.22 -3.78
C PHE A 207 -5.43 16.05 -4.60
N PHE A 208 -4.18 16.00 -4.17
CA PHE A 208 -3.06 16.70 -4.77
C PHE A 208 -1.91 15.74 -4.96
N CYS A 209 -1.12 15.96 -6.00
CA CYS A 209 0.11 15.23 -6.20
C CYS A 209 1.25 16.12 -6.67
N ILE A 210 2.47 15.65 -6.44
CA ILE A 210 3.69 16.24 -6.98
C ILE A 210 4.66 15.13 -7.36
N SER A 211 5.36 15.32 -8.47
CA SER A 211 6.39 14.40 -8.93
C SER A 211 7.75 15.11 -9.10
N PRO A 212 8.87 14.39 -9.00
CA PRO A 212 10.19 14.93 -9.29
C PRO A 212 10.44 15.31 -10.74
N GLU A 213 9.64 14.85 -11.69
CA GLU A 213 9.74 15.20 -13.12
C GLU A 213 9.11 16.56 -13.38
N THR A 214 7.93 16.80 -12.78
CA THR A 214 7.16 18.02 -13.05
C THR A 214 7.48 19.15 -12.08
N HIS A 215 7.86 18.83 -10.84
CA HIS A 215 8.04 19.77 -9.73
C HIS A 215 6.84 20.70 -9.48
N LYS A 216 5.66 20.35 -10.02
CA LYS A 216 4.43 21.13 -9.92
C LYS A 216 3.44 20.37 -9.07
N VAL A 217 2.77 21.11 -8.18
CA VAL A 217 1.62 20.57 -7.45
C VAL A 217 0.44 20.55 -8.41
N ILE A 218 -0.07 19.36 -8.69
CA ILE A 218 -1.22 19.12 -9.54
C ILE A 218 -2.42 18.83 -8.63
N THR A 219 -3.56 19.41 -8.96
CA THR A 219 -4.84 19.12 -8.29
C THR A 219 -5.60 18.12 -9.14
N LEU A 220 -6.09 17.02 -8.53
CA LEU A 220 -6.87 16.05 -9.29
C LEU A 220 -8.22 16.63 -9.71
N SER A 221 -8.58 16.47 -10.97
CA SER A 221 -9.88 16.93 -11.52
C SER A 221 -11.07 16.12 -10.99
N VAL A 222 -10.81 14.89 -10.53
CA VAL A 222 -11.82 13.97 -9.99
C VAL A 222 -11.91 14.06 -8.48
N ASN A 223 -13.13 14.26 -7.97
CA ASN A 223 -13.42 14.31 -6.54
C ASN A 223 -13.59 12.91 -5.94
N PHE A 224 -12.48 12.23 -5.65
CA PHE A 224 -12.48 10.97 -4.93
C PHE A 224 -12.91 11.15 -3.46
N SER A 225 -13.73 10.23 -2.93
CA SER A 225 -13.93 10.14 -1.47
C SER A 225 -12.72 9.52 -0.78
N SER A 226 -12.09 8.55 -1.42
CA SER A 226 -10.86 7.85 -1.02
C SER A 226 -10.19 7.28 -2.26
N ILE A 227 -8.89 7.00 -2.17
CA ILE A 227 -8.13 6.28 -3.20
C ILE A 227 -7.83 4.90 -2.64
N GLU A 228 -8.45 3.87 -3.20
CA GLU A 228 -8.32 2.49 -2.74
C GLU A 228 -7.10 1.81 -3.34
N TRP A 229 -6.80 2.11 -4.61
CA TRP A 229 -5.62 1.58 -5.29
C TRP A 229 -4.99 2.65 -6.19
N ALA A 230 -3.68 2.54 -6.36
CA ALA A 230 -2.93 3.36 -7.29
C ALA A 230 -1.74 2.57 -7.84
N GLY A 231 -1.52 2.62 -9.14
CA GLY A 231 -0.42 1.90 -9.78
C GLY A 231 -0.24 2.28 -11.24
N GLU A 232 0.87 1.85 -11.81
CA GLU A 232 1.21 2.13 -13.21
C GLU A 232 0.58 1.08 -14.12
N ILE A 233 -0.05 1.53 -15.23
CA ILE A 233 -0.59 0.68 -16.28
C ILE A 233 0.03 1.09 -17.60
N ALA A 234 0.54 0.12 -18.35
CA ALA A 234 1.13 0.37 -19.66
C ALA A 234 0.17 1.15 -20.58
N ASN A 235 0.69 2.17 -21.25
CA ASN A 235 -0.04 3.12 -22.11
C ASN A 235 -0.98 4.12 -21.39
N LEU A 236 -1.21 3.98 -20.09
CA LEU A 236 -2.06 4.89 -19.30
C LEU A 236 -1.29 5.67 -18.23
N GLY A 237 -0.07 5.24 -17.90
CA GLY A 237 0.76 5.83 -16.85
C GLY A 237 0.24 5.49 -15.46
N MET A 238 0.37 6.43 -14.52
CA MET A 238 -0.14 6.32 -13.17
C MET A 238 -1.66 6.42 -13.12
N VAL A 239 -2.27 5.33 -12.67
CA VAL A 239 -3.71 5.17 -12.59
C VAL A 239 -4.17 5.11 -11.14
N LEU A 240 -5.24 5.85 -10.82
CA LEU A 240 -5.89 5.90 -9.52
C LEU A 240 -7.27 5.23 -9.60
N LEU A 241 -7.58 4.39 -8.61
CA LEU A 241 -8.87 3.73 -8.46
C LEU A 241 -9.44 4.06 -7.09
N GLY A 242 -10.71 4.47 -7.06
CA GLY A 242 -11.40 4.69 -5.81
C GLY A 242 -12.82 5.18 -5.99
N PRO A 243 -13.59 5.28 -4.89
CA PRO A 243 -14.92 5.80 -4.93
C PRO A 243 -14.93 7.31 -5.22
N ARG A 244 -15.80 7.75 -6.13
CA ARG A 244 -16.12 9.14 -6.44
C ARG A 244 -17.17 9.66 -5.47
N ARG A 245 -17.05 10.93 -5.09
CA ARG A 245 -18.14 11.64 -4.42
C ARG A 245 -19.20 12.02 -5.45
N CYS A 246 -20.43 11.55 -5.24
CA CYS A 246 -21.57 12.04 -6.00
C CYS A 246 -21.74 13.55 -5.74
N SER A 247 -21.74 14.35 -6.80
CA SER A 247 -22.17 15.75 -6.71
C SER A 247 -23.69 15.79 -6.62
N ASN A 248 -24.27 16.60 -5.74
CA ASN A 248 -25.73 16.80 -5.61
C ASN A 248 -26.39 17.48 -6.83
N ARG A 249 -25.76 17.47 -8.01
CA ARG A 249 -26.34 18.00 -9.24
C ARG A 249 -27.38 17.02 -9.77
N LYS A 250 -28.59 17.52 -10.04
CA LYS A 250 -29.68 16.74 -10.67
C LYS A 250 -29.14 16.09 -11.96
N PRO A 251 -29.30 14.77 -12.14
CA PRO A 251 -28.84 14.09 -13.34
C PRO A 251 -29.59 14.63 -14.56
N SER A 252 -28.87 14.93 -15.64
CA SER A 252 -29.50 15.07 -16.96
C SER A 252 -29.84 13.67 -17.48
N LYS A 253 -30.88 13.54 -18.31
CA LYS A 253 -31.43 12.23 -18.71
C LYS A 253 -30.43 11.31 -19.45
N SER A 254 -29.31 11.83 -19.95
CA SER A 254 -28.22 11.08 -20.56
C SER A 254 -27.15 10.59 -19.56
N ASP A 255 -27.16 11.07 -18.32
CA ASP A 255 -26.13 10.77 -17.29
C ASP A 255 -26.39 9.49 -16.49
N TYR A 256 -27.49 8.76 -16.77
CA TYR A 256 -27.90 7.59 -15.98
C TYR A 256 -26.90 6.44 -16.01
N ALA A 257 -26.11 6.30 -17.08
CA ALA A 257 -25.09 5.25 -17.19
C ALA A 257 -23.81 5.58 -16.38
N PHE A 258 -23.43 6.86 -16.32
CA PHE A 258 -22.16 7.32 -15.72
C PHE A 258 -22.22 7.53 -14.20
N GLN A 259 -23.41 7.70 -13.63
CA GLN A 259 -23.57 8.07 -12.21
C GLN A 259 -23.79 6.90 -11.25
N ASN A 260 -24.01 5.67 -11.74
CA ASN A 260 -24.36 4.54 -10.88
C ASN A 260 -23.14 3.74 -10.39
N THR A 261 -21.95 4.00 -10.93
CA THR A 261 -20.68 3.45 -10.41
C THR A 261 -20.13 4.38 -9.35
N LYS A 262 -20.11 3.92 -8.08
CA LYS A 262 -19.40 4.70 -7.06
C LYS A 262 -17.92 4.70 -7.31
N PHE A 263 -17.34 3.70 -7.98
CA PHE A 263 -15.91 3.60 -8.26
C PHE A 263 -15.57 4.15 -9.65
N CYS A 264 -14.45 4.87 -9.75
CA CYS A 264 -13.91 5.34 -11.02
C CYS A 264 -12.40 5.09 -11.12
N VAL A 265 -11.92 4.99 -12.35
CA VAL A 265 -10.50 4.89 -12.69
C VAL A 265 -10.06 6.14 -13.42
N TYR A 266 -8.97 6.73 -12.95
CA TYR A 266 -8.45 7.99 -13.44
C TYR A 266 -6.99 7.84 -13.85
N SER A 267 -6.63 8.25 -15.07
CA SER A 267 -5.23 8.39 -15.51
C SER A 267 -4.74 9.78 -15.13
N LEU A 268 -3.60 9.83 -14.45
CA LEU A 268 -3.01 11.09 -14.04
C LEU A 268 -2.41 11.84 -15.22
N GLU A 269 -1.74 11.14 -16.13
CA GLU A 269 -1.02 11.70 -17.28
C GLU A 269 -1.97 12.20 -18.36
N ASN A 270 -3.07 11.48 -18.61
CA ASN A 270 -4.07 11.89 -19.58
C ASN A 270 -5.12 12.85 -18.98
N GLU A 271 -5.10 13.04 -17.66
CA GLU A 271 -6.09 13.82 -16.90
C GLU A 271 -7.55 13.41 -17.14
N GLU A 272 -7.78 12.12 -17.41
CA GLU A 272 -9.08 11.61 -17.84
C GLU A 272 -9.57 10.41 -17.02
N VAL A 273 -10.88 10.20 -17.04
CA VAL A 273 -11.52 8.98 -16.53
C VAL A 273 -11.52 7.94 -17.65
N ILE A 274 -10.89 6.79 -17.40
CA ILE A 274 -10.47 5.85 -18.46
C ILE A 274 -11.61 4.95 -18.96
N SER A 275 -12.56 4.57 -18.10
CA SER A 275 -13.63 3.66 -18.51
C SER A 275 -14.89 3.77 -17.67
N ASP A 276 -16.01 3.53 -18.35
CA ASP A 276 -17.38 3.42 -17.82
C ASP A 276 -17.76 1.99 -17.42
N THR A 277 -16.83 1.04 -17.58
CA THR A 277 -17.08 -0.35 -17.23
C THR A 277 -17.01 -0.56 -15.72
N TYR A 278 -17.95 -1.36 -15.20
CA TYR A 278 -18.12 -1.66 -13.78
C TYR A 278 -16.95 -2.46 -13.20
N ILE A 279 -15.79 -1.84 -13.01
CA ILE A 279 -14.61 -2.49 -12.42
C ILE A 279 -14.97 -3.14 -11.08
N ILE A 280 -15.79 -2.46 -10.29
CA ILE A 280 -16.50 -3.03 -9.14
C ILE A 280 -18.00 -2.78 -9.36
N PRO A 281 -18.85 -3.82 -9.43
CA PRO A 281 -20.28 -3.64 -9.64
C PRO A 281 -20.95 -2.80 -8.55
N PRO A 282 -22.03 -2.07 -8.86
CA PRO A 282 -22.67 -1.15 -7.91
C PRO A 282 -23.17 -1.87 -6.65
N ALA A 283 -23.58 -3.13 -6.78
CA ALA A 283 -24.00 -3.98 -5.66
C ALA A 283 -22.91 -4.17 -4.59
N TYR A 284 -21.62 -4.10 -4.97
CA TYR A 284 -20.50 -4.23 -4.05
C TYR A 284 -19.96 -2.88 -3.58
N SER A 285 -20.34 -1.79 -4.26
CA SER A 285 -19.73 -0.47 -4.08
C SER A 285 -19.80 0.10 -2.66
N SER A 286 -20.83 -0.25 -1.89
CA SER A 286 -20.97 0.17 -0.49
C SER A 286 -20.30 -0.78 0.50
N VAL A 287 -19.97 -2.00 0.09
CA VAL A 287 -19.41 -3.02 0.99
C VAL A 287 -17.91 -3.21 0.84
N VAL A 288 -17.28 -2.66 -0.19
CA VAL A 288 -15.83 -2.67 -0.36
C VAL A 288 -15.13 -1.87 0.74
N THR A 289 -14.14 -2.49 1.38
CA THR A 289 -13.26 -1.85 2.39
C THR A 289 -11.82 -1.72 1.93
N CYS A 290 -11.38 -2.52 0.97
CA CYS A 290 -10.04 -2.48 0.39
C CYS A 290 -10.10 -3.05 -1.04
N VAL A 291 -9.31 -2.49 -1.94
CA VAL A 291 -9.14 -2.99 -3.32
C VAL A 291 -7.66 -3.22 -3.59
N HIS A 292 -7.34 -4.35 -4.22
CA HIS A 292 -5.99 -4.65 -4.69
C HIS A 292 -6.04 -5.14 -6.14
N VAL A 293 -5.36 -4.44 -7.04
CA VAL A 293 -5.29 -4.82 -8.46
C VAL A 293 -4.01 -5.58 -8.70
N TYR A 294 -4.11 -6.85 -9.06
CA TYR A 294 -2.95 -7.73 -9.28
C TYR A 294 -2.61 -7.92 -10.77
N ALA A 295 -3.54 -7.59 -11.67
CA ALA A 295 -3.28 -7.53 -13.10
C ALA A 295 -4.11 -6.40 -13.74
N ALA A 296 -3.47 -5.59 -14.60
CA ALA A 296 -4.15 -4.56 -15.36
C ALA A 296 -3.42 -4.28 -16.69
N GLU A 297 -4.17 -4.13 -17.77
CA GLU A 297 -3.63 -3.87 -19.11
C GLU A 297 -4.65 -3.16 -20.01
N MET A 298 -4.13 -2.49 -21.04
CA MET A 298 -4.94 -1.98 -22.15
C MET A 298 -4.88 -2.94 -23.33
N VAL A 299 -6.03 -3.52 -23.69
CA VAL A 299 -6.16 -4.40 -24.87
C VAL A 299 -7.27 -3.88 -25.76
N ASN A 300 -6.98 -3.65 -27.04
CA ASN A 300 -7.93 -3.12 -28.02
C ASN A 300 -8.63 -1.83 -27.53
N ASN A 301 -7.87 -0.93 -26.90
CA ASN A 301 -8.36 0.31 -26.30
C ASN A 301 -9.38 0.11 -25.15
N GLN A 302 -9.40 -1.08 -24.54
CA GLN A 302 -10.23 -1.38 -23.37
C GLN A 302 -9.35 -1.74 -22.18
N LEU A 303 -9.65 -1.14 -21.03
CA LEU A 303 -9.00 -1.45 -19.77
C LEU A 303 -9.49 -2.81 -19.26
N ARG A 304 -8.57 -3.75 -19.13
CA ARG A 304 -8.80 -5.05 -18.48
C ARG A 304 -8.13 -5.05 -17.13
N MET A 305 -8.85 -5.50 -16.11
CA MET A 305 -8.33 -5.57 -14.75
C MET A 305 -8.80 -6.82 -14.02
N SER A 306 -7.89 -7.42 -13.28
CA SER A 306 -8.17 -8.44 -12.28
C SER A 306 -7.81 -7.87 -10.91
N LEU A 307 -8.76 -7.99 -9.98
CA LEU A 307 -8.69 -7.35 -8.68
C LEU A 307 -9.27 -8.22 -7.58
N ILE A 308 -8.69 -8.09 -6.40
CA ILE A 308 -9.20 -8.64 -5.15
C ILE A 308 -9.83 -7.51 -4.36
N VAL A 309 -11.01 -7.79 -3.80
CA VAL A 309 -11.77 -6.87 -2.95
C VAL A 309 -11.96 -7.51 -1.59
N LEU A 310 -11.69 -6.74 -0.54
CA LEU A 310 -12.13 -7.06 0.82
C LEU A 310 -13.44 -6.32 1.08
N THR A 311 -14.35 -6.94 1.81
CA THR A 311 -15.64 -6.35 2.15
C THR A 311 -15.86 -6.23 3.66
N GLN A 312 -16.74 -5.30 4.06
CA GLN A 312 -17.24 -5.18 5.44
C GLN A 312 -18.07 -6.39 5.90
N LYS A 313 -18.36 -7.35 5.01
CA LYS A 313 -18.96 -8.65 5.37
C LYS A 313 -17.90 -9.74 5.61
N ASN A 314 -16.64 -9.34 5.79
CA ASN A 314 -15.49 -10.23 5.95
C ASN A 314 -15.34 -11.19 4.77
N GLN A 315 -15.56 -10.71 3.55
CA GLN A 315 -15.39 -11.52 2.34
C GLN A 315 -14.18 -11.03 1.55
N LEU A 316 -13.50 -11.98 0.93
CA LEU A 316 -12.50 -11.73 -0.10
C LEU A 316 -13.09 -12.17 -1.44
N ILE A 317 -13.17 -11.25 -2.40
CA ILE A 317 -13.84 -11.47 -3.69
C ILE A 317 -12.85 -11.21 -4.81
N SER A 318 -12.71 -12.16 -5.73
CA SER A 318 -11.98 -11.94 -6.98
C SER A 318 -12.92 -11.40 -8.05
N PHE A 319 -12.52 -10.34 -8.72
CA PHE A 319 -13.18 -9.81 -9.89
C PHE A 319 -12.25 -9.84 -11.09
N GLN A 320 -12.81 -10.18 -12.24
CA GLN A 320 -12.14 -10.07 -13.53
C GLN A 320 -13.03 -9.26 -14.47
N ASN A 321 -12.51 -8.12 -14.93
CA ASN A 321 -13.21 -7.18 -15.82
C ASN A 321 -14.63 -6.86 -15.31
N GLY A 322 -14.75 -6.60 -14.00
CA GLY A 322 -16.02 -6.29 -13.35
C GLY A 322 -16.92 -7.47 -13.00
N THR A 323 -16.59 -8.69 -13.43
CA THR A 323 -17.38 -9.88 -13.12
C THR A 323 -16.81 -10.57 -11.88
N PRO A 324 -17.60 -10.81 -10.81
CA PRO A 324 -17.15 -11.61 -9.68
C PRO A 324 -16.87 -13.03 -10.15
N LYS A 325 -15.69 -13.55 -9.84
CA LYS A 325 -15.25 -14.90 -10.21
C LYS A 325 -15.35 -15.87 -9.05
N SER A 326 -15.10 -15.40 -7.85
CA SER A 326 -15.06 -16.25 -6.67
C SER A 326 -15.11 -15.43 -5.38
N VAL A 327 -15.59 -16.06 -4.32
CA VAL A 327 -15.82 -15.44 -3.01
C VAL A 327 -15.31 -16.39 -1.94
N CYS A 328 -14.55 -15.86 -0.98
CA CYS A 328 -14.07 -16.57 0.19
C CYS A 328 -14.52 -15.83 1.45
N GLN A 329 -15.11 -16.56 2.40
CA GLN A 329 -15.43 -16.01 3.72
C GLN A 329 -14.17 -16.01 4.58
N LEU A 330 -13.82 -14.86 5.12
CA LEU A 330 -12.65 -14.69 5.96
C LEU A 330 -12.96 -15.08 7.42
N PRO A 331 -11.97 -15.65 8.14
CA PRO A 331 -12.17 -16.19 9.49
C PRO A 331 -12.27 -15.11 10.56
N PHE A 332 -11.78 -13.89 10.30
CA PHE A 332 -11.75 -12.79 11.25
C PHE A 332 -12.55 -11.58 10.76
N GLY A 333 -12.95 -10.73 11.69
CA GLY A 333 -13.68 -9.48 11.41
C GLY A 333 -12.77 -8.34 10.95
N ASP A 334 -13.33 -7.42 10.16
CA ASP A 334 -12.69 -6.17 9.72
C ASP A 334 -11.38 -6.37 8.94
N PRO A 335 -11.43 -7.06 7.78
CA PRO A 335 -10.28 -7.15 6.90
C PRO A 335 -9.91 -5.77 6.36
N CYS A 336 -8.61 -5.42 6.41
CA CYS A 336 -8.16 -4.06 6.11
C CYS A 336 -7.07 -3.96 5.05
N ALA A 337 -6.29 -5.02 4.81
CA ALA A 337 -5.25 -5.02 3.79
C ALA A 337 -5.09 -6.41 3.20
N VAL A 338 -4.71 -6.48 1.93
CA VAL A 338 -4.34 -7.71 1.25
C VAL A 338 -3.01 -7.51 0.53
N GLN A 339 -2.15 -8.52 0.60
CA GLN A 339 -0.87 -8.58 -0.09
C GLN A 339 -0.83 -9.83 -0.96
N LEU A 340 -0.25 -9.68 -2.15
CA LEU A 340 0.02 -10.79 -3.04
C LEU A 340 1.39 -11.38 -2.72
N MET A 341 1.47 -12.70 -2.65
CA MET A 341 2.73 -13.42 -2.56
C MET A 341 2.80 -14.45 -3.67
N ASP A 342 3.80 -14.33 -4.54
CA ASP A 342 4.09 -15.33 -5.56
C ASP A 342 4.60 -16.61 -4.87
N SER A 343 3.89 -17.71 -5.07
CA SER A 343 4.38 -19.02 -4.65
C SER A 343 5.34 -19.59 -5.69
N THR A 344 6.32 -20.38 -5.23
CA THR A 344 7.30 -21.07 -6.08
C THR A 344 6.67 -21.99 -7.13
N GLY A 345 5.37 -22.34 -7.00
CA GLY A 345 4.60 -23.16 -7.93
C GLY A 345 3.76 -22.38 -8.97
N GLY A 346 3.80 -21.04 -8.98
CA GLY A 346 3.00 -20.22 -9.89
C GLY A 346 1.55 -19.96 -9.44
N ASP A 347 1.15 -20.51 -8.29
CA ASP A 347 -0.12 -20.19 -7.63
C ASP A 347 0.00 -18.86 -6.86
N LEU A 348 -1.03 -18.01 -6.95
CA LEU A 348 -1.10 -16.78 -6.17
C LEU A 348 -1.58 -17.07 -4.74
N LEU A 349 -0.89 -16.50 -3.75
CA LEU A 349 -1.29 -16.51 -2.35
C LEU A 349 -1.67 -15.09 -1.91
N PHE A 350 -2.86 -14.93 -1.36
CA PHE A 350 -3.34 -13.66 -0.82
C PHE A 350 -3.21 -13.67 0.70
N VAL A 351 -2.34 -12.82 1.23
CA VAL A 351 -2.19 -12.63 2.68
C VAL A 351 -3.08 -11.46 3.09
N VAL A 352 -4.09 -11.74 3.92
CA VAL A 352 -5.06 -10.76 4.42
C VAL A 352 -4.72 -10.39 5.85
N SER A 353 -4.65 -9.09 6.12
CA SER A 353 -4.49 -8.54 7.47
C SER A 353 -5.79 -7.94 7.96
N PHE A 354 -6.02 -8.07 9.27
CA PHE A 354 -7.22 -7.61 9.95
C PHE A 354 -6.87 -6.54 10.97
N ARG A 355 -7.83 -5.67 11.31
CA ARG A 355 -7.63 -4.62 12.30
C ARG A 355 -7.33 -5.15 13.71
N SER A 356 -7.68 -6.39 13.99
CA SER A 356 -7.34 -7.10 15.22
C SER A 356 -5.85 -7.48 15.34
N ASN A 357 -5.04 -7.19 14.32
CA ASN A 357 -3.68 -7.70 14.13
C ASN A 357 -3.58 -9.21 13.86
N ASP A 358 -4.70 -9.86 13.57
CA ASP A 358 -4.70 -11.20 12.99
C ASP A 358 -4.33 -11.14 11.50
N ALA A 359 -3.90 -12.29 10.96
CA ALA A 359 -3.67 -12.47 9.54
C ALA A 359 -4.08 -13.86 9.09
N CYS A 360 -4.53 -13.99 7.84
CA CYS A 360 -4.78 -15.28 7.19
C CYS A 360 -4.23 -15.29 5.77
N ALA A 361 -4.08 -16.48 5.19
CA ALA A 361 -3.63 -16.63 3.80
C ALA A 361 -4.64 -17.47 3.01
N VAL A 362 -4.98 -17.01 1.81
CA VAL A 362 -5.96 -17.64 0.91
C VAL A 362 -5.27 -17.95 -0.41
N TRP A 363 -5.31 -19.20 -0.84
CA TRP A 363 -4.78 -19.62 -2.14
C TRP A 363 -5.78 -19.34 -3.25
N GLU A 364 -5.30 -18.84 -4.40
CA GLU A 364 -6.16 -18.57 -5.56
C GLU A 364 -6.96 -19.81 -6.02
N LYS A 365 -6.34 -20.99 -6.04
CA LYS A 365 -7.01 -22.24 -6.42
C LYS A 365 -8.11 -22.69 -5.45
N ASN A 366 -8.03 -22.29 -4.19
CA ASN A 366 -9.00 -22.68 -3.15
C ASN A 366 -10.23 -21.76 -3.12
N PHE A 367 -10.31 -20.78 -4.03
CA PHE A 367 -11.52 -19.96 -4.22
C PHE A 367 -12.72 -20.72 -4.76
N GLN A 368 -12.56 -22.00 -5.14
CA GLN A 368 -13.54 -22.77 -5.91
C GLN A 368 -14.30 -23.83 -5.11
N GLU A 369 -14.08 -23.97 -3.80
CA GLU A 369 -14.83 -24.95 -2.99
C GLU A 369 -15.63 -24.25 -1.90
N ASP A 370 -16.90 -23.98 -2.21
CA ASP A 370 -18.07 -24.27 -1.35
C ASP A 370 -19.35 -24.30 -2.20
#